data_AF-A0A959QHB6-F1
#
_entry.id   AF-A0A959QHB6-F1
#
_cell.length_a   1.000
_cell.length_b   1.000
_cell.length_c   1.000
_cell.angle_alpha   90.00
_cell.angle_beta   90.00
_cell.angle_gamma   90.00
#
_symmetry.space_group_name_H-M   'P 1'
#
loop_
_entity.id
_entity.type
_entity.pdbx_description
1 polymer ?
#
loop_
_entity_poly.entity_id
_entity_poly.type
_entity_poly.pdbx_seq_one_letter_code
_entity_poly.pdbx_strand_id
1 'polypeptide(L)'
;LSQSLILSNNTLLDTINGFDSLIHIGIDLNITNCVALKSFNAFFQLQSIGQYLTLKNLSNLINLQGLNSLASVGQNCEISGNSTLFNLAGLDNLRTVGWSLDILSNSSIENLTGLDSLSTIGRNLTLQDNQSLNSLLALQSLTRVNRSLEIINNDNLTNLQGLNHLNFIGRDLSLSDNDKLDDLTALIKLREIGQKLTLINNSLLANLSGLDSVTSIGTFMSILNNPVLQNFQGLNQLSQVGNIMNINDNAMLENFSGLDNLTTVGGDLYITANNNLGSVDGLENLSHINGRLYINDNLLLANLTGLNTLQEINGELRILRNNQLTTLNGLDNIDPASITNLLISGSSKLSVCGVKSICKFLETPTNLASISSNASGCDSRAEVIVSCSMCPNCFIAQTNAWIGPDVGNWNQDASFWSTGAFPIACDMVSIPSGKSITLEAGQMAECFTIDIETGAQFNTQINTVFTVHCQN
;
A
#
# COMPACT_ATOMS: atom_id res chain seq x y z
N LEU A 1 -20.14 -29.76 33.03
CA LEU A 1 -19.15 -29.33 34.03
C LEU A 1 -19.21 -27.81 34.15
N SER A 2 -19.33 -27.22 35.35
CA SER A 2 -19.35 -25.76 35.53
C SER A 2 -17.95 -25.13 35.71
N GLN A 3 -16.92 -25.96 35.75
CA GLN A 3 -15.51 -25.60 35.95
C GLN A 3 -14.68 -25.93 34.70
N SER A 4 -13.38 -25.63 34.74
CA SER A 4 -12.42 -26.05 33.72
C SER A 4 -12.12 -27.55 33.79
N LEU A 5 -11.82 -28.15 32.64
CA LEU A 5 -11.17 -29.45 32.50
C LEU A 5 -9.76 -29.22 31.96
N ILE A 6 -8.75 -29.53 32.78
CA ILE A 6 -7.35 -29.26 32.46
C ILE A 6 -6.57 -30.57 32.48
N LEU A 7 -5.93 -30.91 31.38
CA LEU A 7 -5.01 -32.03 31.22
C LEU A 7 -3.68 -31.48 30.71
N SER A 8 -2.68 -31.44 31.57
CA SER A 8 -1.39 -30.84 31.22
C SER A 8 -0.21 -31.74 31.59
N ASN A 9 0.83 -31.73 30.74
CA ASN A 9 2.12 -32.37 30.98
C ASN A 9 2.02 -33.89 31.27
N ASN A 10 1.00 -34.56 30.73
CA ASN A 10 0.87 -36.00 30.85
C ASN A 10 1.31 -36.68 29.55
N THR A 11 2.61 -36.93 29.44
CA THR A 11 3.23 -37.46 28.21
C THR A 11 2.86 -38.89 27.89
N LEU A 12 2.26 -39.62 28.84
CA LEU A 12 1.83 -41.01 28.66
C LEU A 12 0.32 -41.15 28.43
N LEU A 13 -0.45 -40.07 28.58
CA LEU A 13 -1.89 -40.08 28.34
C LEU A 13 -2.17 -40.29 26.85
N ASP A 14 -2.58 -41.49 26.46
CA ASP A 14 -2.89 -41.83 25.07
C ASP A 14 -4.39 -41.75 24.74
N THR A 15 -5.25 -41.83 25.76
CA THR A 15 -6.71 -41.88 25.66
C THR A 15 -7.37 -41.13 26.81
N ILE A 16 -8.52 -40.51 26.53
CA ILE A 16 -9.40 -39.88 27.52
C ILE A 16 -10.71 -40.66 27.51
N ASN A 17 -11.24 -41.01 28.69
CA ASN A 17 -12.48 -41.76 28.85
C ASN A 17 -13.34 -41.14 29.97
N GLY A 18 -14.64 -41.45 30.00
CA GLY A 18 -15.52 -41.08 31.11
C GLY A 18 -16.19 -39.70 30.99
N PHE A 19 -16.02 -39.01 29.86
CA PHE A 19 -16.70 -37.74 29.56
C PHE A 19 -17.80 -37.87 28.50
N ASP A 20 -18.24 -39.10 28.20
CA ASP A 20 -19.15 -39.43 27.09
C ASP A 20 -20.53 -38.73 27.19
N SER A 21 -20.93 -38.33 28.40
CA SER A 21 -22.17 -37.57 28.68
C SER A 21 -21.93 -36.07 28.89
N LEU A 22 -20.70 -35.58 28.70
CA LEU A 22 -20.32 -34.19 28.93
C LEU A 22 -20.78 -33.31 27.76
N ILE A 23 -21.87 -32.57 27.97
CA ILE A 23 -22.45 -31.68 26.95
C ILE A 23 -21.85 -30.27 26.99
N HIS A 24 -21.39 -29.81 28.16
CA HIS A 24 -20.92 -28.44 28.36
C HIS A 24 -19.76 -28.36 29.34
N ILE A 25 -18.77 -27.52 29.04
CA ILE A 25 -17.70 -27.09 29.95
C ILE A 25 -17.87 -25.59 30.21
N GLY A 26 -18.04 -25.21 31.48
CA GLY A 26 -18.39 -23.85 31.87
C GLY A 26 -17.26 -22.82 31.78
N ILE A 27 -16.02 -23.27 31.86
CA ILE A 27 -14.84 -22.40 31.81
C ILE A 27 -13.93 -22.89 30.67
N ASP A 28 -12.89 -23.68 30.95
CA ASP A 28 -11.88 -24.03 29.94
C ASP A 28 -11.81 -25.52 29.66
N LEU A 29 -11.54 -25.88 28.41
CA LEU A 29 -10.96 -27.16 28.05
C LEU A 29 -9.51 -26.92 27.64
N ASN A 30 -8.58 -27.30 28.51
CA ASN A 30 -7.15 -27.05 28.29
C ASN A 30 -6.39 -28.37 28.27
N ILE A 31 -5.89 -28.77 27.11
CA ILE A 31 -5.14 -30.01 26.90
C ILE A 31 -3.77 -29.66 26.31
N THR A 32 -2.72 -29.79 27.13
CA THR A 32 -1.37 -29.31 26.78
C THR A 32 -0.30 -30.34 27.08
N ASN A 33 0.69 -30.48 26.20
CA ASN A 33 1.85 -31.35 26.40
C ASN A 33 1.47 -32.82 26.71
N CYS A 34 0.32 -33.27 26.22
CA CYS A 34 -0.13 -34.66 26.30
C CYS A 34 0.26 -35.38 25.00
N VAL A 35 1.57 -35.51 24.77
CA VAL A 35 2.14 -35.90 23.47
C VAL A 35 1.70 -37.28 22.98
N ALA A 36 1.32 -38.19 23.88
CA ALA A 36 0.84 -39.52 23.52
C ALA A 36 -0.63 -39.56 23.06
N LEU A 37 -1.40 -38.49 23.30
CA LEU A 37 -2.85 -38.46 23.10
C LEU A 37 -3.20 -38.59 21.62
N LYS A 38 -4.13 -39.49 21.30
CA LYS A 38 -4.49 -39.83 19.91
C LYS A 38 -5.89 -39.41 19.49
N SER A 39 -6.78 -39.11 20.43
CA SER A 39 -8.20 -38.90 20.13
C SER A 39 -8.92 -38.11 21.22
N PHE A 40 -10.00 -37.42 20.81
CA PHE A 40 -10.96 -36.74 21.67
C PHE A 40 -12.32 -37.44 21.75
N ASN A 41 -12.40 -38.74 21.43
CA ASN A 41 -13.68 -39.46 21.37
C ASN A 41 -14.53 -39.34 22.65
N ALA A 42 -13.91 -39.20 23.83
CA ALA A 42 -14.61 -38.95 25.10
C ALA A 42 -15.49 -37.69 25.09
N PHE A 43 -15.30 -36.76 24.16
CA PHE A 43 -16.01 -35.49 24.08
C PHE A 43 -17.06 -35.43 22.97
N PHE A 44 -17.48 -36.58 22.40
CA PHE A 44 -18.35 -36.59 21.21
C PHE A 44 -19.72 -35.91 21.39
N GLN A 45 -20.20 -35.76 22.64
CA GLN A 45 -21.42 -35.01 22.97
C GLN A 45 -21.18 -33.55 23.41
N LEU A 46 -19.92 -33.10 23.51
CA LEU A 46 -19.56 -31.76 23.96
C LEU A 46 -20.04 -30.73 22.92
N GLN A 47 -20.97 -29.87 23.33
CA GLN A 47 -21.60 -28.88 22.46
C GLN A 47 -21.04 -27.47 22.67
N SER A 48 -20.51 -27.15 23.85
CA SER A 48 -20.00 -25.79 24.12
C SER A 48 -18.92 -25.75 25.19
N ILE A 49 -18.01 -24.80 25.02
CA ILE A 49 -16.96 -24.42 25.98
C ILE A 49 -17.16 -22.94 26.32
N GLY A 50 -17.26 -22.62 27.61
CA GLY A 50 -17.64 -21.30 28.09
C GLY A 50 -16.61 -20.20 27.84
N GLN A 51 -15.31 -20.52 27.94
CA GLN A 51 -14.22 -19.58 27.72
C GLN A 51 -13.21 -20.12 26.72
N TYR A 52 -12.19 -20.87 27.17
CA TYR A 52 -11.05 -21.21 26.35
C TYR A 52 -11.04 -22.67 25.93
N LEU A 53 -10.84 -22.93 24.63
CA LEU A 53 -10.38 -24.22 24.12
C LEU A 53 -8.89 -24.08 23.79
N THR A 54 -8.03 -24.84 24.47
CA THR A 54 -6.59 -24.85 24.18
C THR A 54 -6.13 -26.28 23.93
N LEU A 55 -5.64 -26.53 22.72
CA LEU A 55 -5.11 -27.80 22.26
C LEU A 55 -3.66 -27.60 21.82
N LYS A 56 -2.71 -27.91 22.71
CA LYS A 56 -1.31 -27.54 22.52
C LYS A 56 -0.33 -28.70 22.68
N ASN A 57 0.63 -28.81 21.75
CA ASN A 57 1.71 -29.79 21.80
C ASN A 57 1.21 -31.24 21.95
N LEU A 58 0.25 -31.64 21.12
CA LEU A 58 -0.34 -32.97 21.06
C LEU A 58 0.23 -33.75 19.87
N SER A 59 1.50 -34.13 19.96
CA SER A 59 2.32 -34.61 18.84
C SER A 59 1.92 -35.94 18.20
N ASN A 60 0.95 -36.69 18.76
CA ASN A 60 0.38 -37.90 18.15
C ASN A 60 -1.05 -37.72 17.67
N LEU A 61 -1.62 -36.52 17.84
CA LEU A 61 -2.98 -36.23 17.44
C LEU A 61 -2.99 -35.88 15.95
N ILE A 62 -3.78 -36.62 15.17
CA ILE A 62 -3.84 -36.44 13.71
C ILE A 62 -5.05 -35.60 13.27
N ASN A 63 -6.13 -35.59 14.04
CA ASN A 63 -7.34 -34.80 13.81
C ASN A 63 -8.05 -34.55 15.14
N LEU A 64 -9.16 -33.81 15.11
CA LEU A 64 -9.94 -33.44 16.29
C LEU A 64 -11.21 -34.30 16.45
N GLN A 65 -11.26 -35.47 15.80
CA GLN A 65 -12.41 -36.35 15.85
C GLN A 65 -12.78 -36.69 17.30
N GLY A 66 -14.07 -36.59 17.58
CA GLY A 66 -14.61 -36.59 18.94
C GLY A 66 -15.03 -35.20 19.44
N LEU A 67 -14.68 -34.10 18.77
CA LEU A 67 -15.26 -32.78 19.07
C LEU A 67 -16.45 -32.41 18.18
N ASN A 68 -16.96 -33.37 17.38
CA ASN A 68 -17.88 -33.11 16.27
C ASN A 68 -19.17 -32.36 16.66
N SER A 69 -19.61 -32.46 17.91
CA SER A 69 -20.81 -31.76 18.41
C SER A 69 -20.55 -30.32 18.86
N LEU A 70 -19.29 -29.90 18.94
CA LEU A 70 -18.89 -28.61 19.50
C LEU A 70 -19.37 -27.48 18.58
N ALA A 71 -20.37 -26.74 19.06
CA ALA A 71 -21.01 -25.67 18.31
C ALA A 71 -20.43 -24.29 18.60
N SER A 72 -19.86 -24.08 19.80
CA SER A 72 -19.33 -22.78 20.20
C SER A 72 -18.19 -22.86 21.23
N VAL A 73 -17.26 -21.90 21.09
CA VAL A 73 -16.26 -21.55 22.11
C VAL A 73 -16.49 -20.10 22.50
N GLY A 74 -16.74 -19.83 23.79
CA GLY A 74 -17.19 -18.51 24.24
C GLY A 74 -16.13 -17.41 24.19
N GLN A 75 -14.84 -17.76 24.29
CA GLN A 75 -13.72 -16.82 24.15
C GLN A 75 -12.74 -17.33 23.09
N ASN A 76 -11.49 -17.68 23.42
CA ASN A 76 -10.50 -18.08 22.42
C ASN A 76 -10.48 -19.59 22.18
N CYS A 77 -10.20 -19.95 20.93
CA CYS A 77 -9.82 -21.30 20.53
C CYS A 77 -8.38 -21.27 20.04
N GLU A 78 -7.46 -21.89 20.77
CA GLU A 78 -6.03 -22.02 20.41
C GLU A 78 -5.74 -23.48 20.05
N ILE A 79 -5.21 -23.69 18.85
CA ILE A 79 -4.71 -24.99 18.38
C ILE A 79 -3.27 -24.77 17.96
N SER A 80 -2.31 -25.21 18.79
CA SER A 80 -0.91 -24.85 18.59
C SER A 80 0.12 -25.97 18.80
N GLY A 81 1.17 -25.99 17.99
CA GLY A 81 2.29 -26.94 18.17
C GLY A 81 1.93 -28.41 17.98
N ASN A 82 0.82 -28.73 17.31
CA ASN A 82 0.39 -30.10 17.07
C ASN A 82 1.01 -30.62 15.76
N SER A 83 2.25 -31.11 15.85
CA SER A 83 3.10 -31.44 14.70
C SER A 83 2.54 -32.49 13.73
N THR A 84 1.60 -33.34 14.15
CA THR A 84 0.99 -34.39 13.31
C THR A 84 -0.45 -34.09 12.90
N LEU A 85 -1.03 -33.00 13.40
CA LEU A 85 -2.40 -32.62 13.10
C LEU A 85 -2.47 -32.20 11.63
N PHE A 86 -3.18 -32.97 10.80
CA PHE A 86 -3.20 -32.72 9.33
C PHE A 86 -4.36 -31.83 8.89
N ASN A 87 -5.44 -31.78 9.68
CA ASN A 87 -6.57 -30.85 9.54
C ASN A 87 -7.35 -30.74 10.87
N LEU A 88 -8.47 -30.04 10.84
CA LEU A 88 -9.32 -29.78 12.01
C LEU A 88 -10.62 -30.60 12.01
N ALA A 89 -10.67 -31.69 11.24
CA ALA A 89 -11.85 -32.55 11.16
C ALA A 89 -12.20 -33.04 12.56
N GLY A 90 -13.45 -32.86 12.98
CA GLY A 90 -13.80 -32.87 14.39
C GLY A 90 -14.45 -31.57 14.86
N LEU A 91 -14.20 -30.44 14.20
CA LEU A 91 -14.83 -29.16 14.53
C LEU A 91 -16.02 -28.81 13.62
N ASP A 92 -16.55 -29.77 12.87
CA ASP A 92 -17.45 -29.57 11.73
C ASP A 92 -18.72 -28.75 12.04
N ASN A 93 -19.16 -28.75 13.31
CA ASN A 93 -20.32 -27.99 13.78
C ASN A 93 -19.97 -26.67 14.50
N LEU A 94 -18.69 -26.30 14.60
CA LEU A 94 -18.25 -25.07 15.26
C LEU A 94 -18.71 -23.86 14.44
N ARG A 95 -19.71 -23.14 14.97
CA ARG A 95 -20.32 -22.00 14.27
C ARG A 95 -19.72 -20.66 14.70
N THR A 96 -19.31 -20.57 15.97
CA THR A 96 -18.83 -19.32 16.57
C THR A 96 -17.64 -19.53 17.49
N VAL A 97 -16.67 -18.63 17.36
CA VAL A 97 -15.62 -18.39 18.35
C VAL A 97 -15.80 -16.97 18.85
N GLY A 98 -16.09 -16.83 20.15
CA GLY A 98 -16.54 -15.57 20.72
C GLY A 98 -15.46 -14.49 20.65
N TRP A 99 -14.19 -14.86 20.82
CA TRP A 99 -13.04 -13.95 20.70
C TRP A 99 -12.14 -14.36 19.52
N SER A 100 -10.97 -14.97 19.78
CA SER A 100 -10.00 -15.27 18.71
C SER A 100 -9.90 -16.76 18.39
N LEU A 101 -9.70 -17.08 17.12
CA LEU A 101 -9.30 -18.41 16.66
C LEU A 101 -7.84 -18.34 16.22
N ASP A 102 -6.97 -19.04 16.95
CA ASP A 102 -5.54 -19.03 16.74
C ASP A 102 -5.07 -20.45 16.37
N ILE A 103 -4.57 -20.62 15.14
CA ILE A 103 -4.02 -21.88 14.63
C ILE A 103 -2.55 -21.64 14.34
N LEU A 104 -1.69 -22.09 15.25
CA LEU A 104 -0.31 -21.63 15.35
C LEU A 104 0.69 -22.79 15.34
N SER A 105 1.73 -22.72 14.50
CA SER A 105 2.86 -23.65 14.54
C SER A 105 2.45 -25.13 14.39
N ASN A 106 1.43 -25.44 13.59
CA ASN A 106 1.04 -26.81 13.28
C ASN A 106 1.60 -27.19 11.90
N SER A 107 2.82 -27.72 11.89
CA SER A 107 3.61 -27.95 10.67
C SER A 107 2.93 -28.85 9.63
N SER A 108 2.04 -29.74 10.04
CA SER A 108 1.39 -30.73 9.16
C SER A 108 -0.03 -30.36 8.72
N ILE A 109 -0.63 -29.26 9.21
CA ILE A 109 -1.97 -28.87 8.78
C ILE A 109 -1.91 -28.49 7.31
N GLU A 110 -2.59 -29.24 6.44
CA GLU A 110 -2.68 -28.94 5.01
C GLU A 110 -3.89 -28.08 4.66
N ASN A 111 -4.97 -28.23 5.42
CA ASN A 111 -6.23 -27.52 5.22
C ASN A 111 -6.99 -27.38 6.54
N LEU A 112 -7.99 -26.50 6.53
CA LEU A 112 -8.83 -26.23 7.69
C LEU A 112 -10.15 -27.03 7.70
N THR A 113 -10.23 -28.17 6.98
CA THR A 113 -11.42 -29.03 6.98
C THR A 113 -11.89 -29.27 8.41
N GLY A 114 -13.20 -29.12 8.63
CA GLY A 114 -13.80 -29.07 9.95
C GLY A 114 -14.22 -27.67 10.37
N LEU A 115 -13.79 -26.59 9.70
CA LEU A 115 -14.28 -25.23 9.98
C LEU A 115 -15.40 -24.76 9.04
N ASP A 116 -15.97 -25.66 8.24
CA ASP A 116 -16.97 -25.40 7.19
C ASP A 116 -18.21 -24.62 7.68
N SER A 117 -18.58 -24.79 8.96
CA SER A 117 -19.72 -24.12 9.60
C SER A 117 -19.39 -22.79 10.28
N LEU A 118 -18.10 -22.42 10.37
CA LEU A 118 -17.66 -21.25 11.10
C LEU A 118 -18.05 -19.98 10.35
N SER A 119 -18.97 -19.21 10.92
CA SER A 119 -19.55 -18.04 10.26
C SER A 119 -19.04 -16.70 10.81
N THR A 120 -18.67 -16.67 12.09
CA THR A 120 -18.30 -15.44 12.81
C THR A 120 -17.16 -15.71 13.78
N ILE A 121 -16.18 -14.81 13.77
CA ILE A 121 -15.12 -14.70 14.78
C ILE A 121 -15.23 -13.32 15.43
N GLY A 122 -15.40 -13.31 16.75
CA GLY A 122 -15.70 -12.07 17.47
C GLY A 122 -14.52 -11.13 17.70
N ARG A 123 -13.28 -11.60 17.48
CA ARG A 123 -12.05 -10.80 17.45
C ARG A 123 -11.17 -11.21 16.27
N ASN A 124 -10.09 -11.96 16.50
CA ASN A 124 -9.04 -12.20 15.52
C ASN A 124 -9.12 -13.61 14.92
N LEU A 125 -8.78 -13.75 13.65
CA LEU A 125 -8.40 -15.02 13.04
C LEU A 125 -6.90 -14.98 12.79
N THR A 126 -6.15 -15.86 13.45
CA THR A 126 -4.69 -15.95 13.31
C THR A 126 -4.32 -17.32 12.76
N LEU A 127 -3.73 -17.33 11.57
CA LEU A 127 -3.14 -18.50 10.93
C LEU A 127 -1.64 -18.26 10.81
N GLN A 128 -0.85 -18.85 11.72
CA GLN A 128 0.58 -18.56 11.81
C GLN A 128 1.43 -19.83 11.82
N ASP A 129 2.55 -19.83 11.10
CA ASP A 129 3.57 -20.89 11.14
C ASP A 129 3.00 -22.29 10.78
N ASN A 130 1.99 -22.38 9.92
CA ASN A 130 1.43 -23.66 9.46
C ASN A 130 2.00 -23.99 8.07
N GLN A 131 3.26 -24.42 8.04
CA GLN A 131 4.04 -24.57 6.80
C GLN A 131 3.38 -25.43 5.71
N SER A 132 2.58 -26.44 6.06
CA SER A 132 1.88 -27.28 5.07
C SER A 132 0.55 -26.71 4.58
N LEU A 133 0.04 -25.64 5.20
CA LEU A 133 -1.29 -25.11 4.94
C LEU A 133 -1.34 -24.55 3.53
N ASN A 134 -2.17 -25.16 2.69
CA ASN A 134 -2.32 -24.80 1.28
C ASN A 134 -3.77 -24.44 0.90
N SER A 135 -4.74 -24.60 1.80
CA SER A 135 -6.15 -24.34 1.50
C SER A 135 -6.94 -23.81 2.69
N LEU A 136 -7.68 -22.72 2.44
CA LEU A 136 -8.63 -22.10 3.37
C LEU A 136 -10.09 -22.40 3.02
N LEU A 137 -10.37 -23.33 2.10
CA LEU A 137 -11.73 -23.54 1.55
C LEU A 137 -12.80 -23.79 2.63
N ALA A 138 -12.42 -24.41 3.75
CA ALA A 138 -13.32 -24.64 4.87
C ALA A 138 -13.81 -23.33 5.55
N LEU A 139 -13.19 -22.18 5.29
CA LEU A 139 -13.66 -20.89 5.79
C LEU A 139 -14.77 -20.25 4.92
N GLN A 140 -15.31 -20.95 3.93
CA GLN A 140 -16.31 -20.43 2.98
C GLN A 140 -17.56 -19.78 3.61
N SER A 141 -17.92 -20.16 4.84
CA SER A 141 -19.05 -19.60 5.59
C SER A 141 -18.70 -18.33 6.38
N LEU A 142 -17.41 -18.02 6.52
CA LEU A 142 -16.92 -16.88 7.30
C LEU A 142 -17.25 -15.58 6.57
N THR A 143 -18.10 -14.76 7.20
CA THR A 143 -18.52 -13.48 6.62
C THR A 143 -17.87 -12.29 7.28
N ARG A 144 -17.35 -12.46 8.50
CA ARG A 144 -16.94 -11.36 9.36
C ARG A 144 -15.85 -11.76 10.35
N VAL A 145 -14.80 -10.94 10.39
CA VAL A 145 -13.77 -10.93 11.44
C VAL A 145 -13.84 -9.55 12.12
N ASN A 146 -14.29 -9.52 13.37
CA ASN A 146 -14.60 -8.27 14.06
C ASN A 146 -13.37 -7.40 14.37
N ARG A 147 -12.18 -7.99 14.42
CA ARG A 147 -10.93 -7.27 14.61
C ARG A 147 -9.97 -7.60 13.46
N SER A 148 -9.00 -8.48 13.68
CA SER A 148 -7.87 -8.64 12.76
C SER A 148 -7.84 -10.02 12.09
N LEU A 149 -7.52 -10.05 10.80
CA LEU A 149 -7.17 -11.25 10.05
C LEU A 149 -5.66 -11.27 9.84
N GLU A 150 -4.99 -12.26 10.41
CA GLU A 150 -3.55 -12.40 10.40
C GLU A 150 -3.21 -13.77 9.77
N ILE A 151 -2.58 -13.75 8.59
CA ILE A 151 -2.11 -14.94 7.89
C ILE A 151 -0.61 -14.76 7.67
N ILE A 152 0.18 -15.45 8.48
CA ILE A 152 1.62 -15.19 8.64
C ILE A 152 2.42 -16.49 8.53
N ASN A 153 3.49 -16.52 7.73
CA ASN A 153 4.40 -17.69 7.66
C ASN A 153 3.66 -19.00 7.31
N ASN A 154 2.83 -18.98 6.26
CA ASN A 154 2.18 -20.17 5.70
C ASN A 154 2.69 -20.39 4.26
N ASP A 155 3.96 -20.76 4.12
CA ASP A 155 4.72 -20.79 2.85
C ASP A 155 4.07 -21.59 1.70
N ASN A 156 3.19 -22.56 2.00
CA ASN A 156 2.50 -23.35 0.98
C ASN A 156 1.14 -22.79 0.55
N LEU A 157 0.68 -21.70 1.18
CA LEU A 157 -0.60 -21.08 0.85
C LEU A 157 -0.46 -20.26 -0.42
N THR A 158 -1.18 -20.65 -1.48
CA THR A 158 -1.11 -19.99 -2.78
C THR A 158 -2.15 -18.88 -2.94
N ASN A 159 -3.31 -19.01 -2.31
CA ASN A 159 -4.41 -18.08 -2.44
C ASN A 159 -5.29 -18.07 -1.18
N LEU A 160 -6.24 -17.15 -1.12
CA LEU A 160 -7.17 -17.00 0.00
C LEU A 160 -8.55 -17.64 -0.24
N GLN A 161 -8.67 -18.56 -1.20
CA GLN A 161 -9.96 -19.18 -1.53
C GLN A 161 -10.57 -19.86 -0.32
N GLY A 162 -11.85 -19.53 -0.07
CA GLY A 162 -12.53 -19.77 1.21
C GLY A 162 -12.92 -18.48 1.91
N LEU A 163 -12.23 -17.36 1.67
CA LEU A 163 -12.61 -16.06 2.25
C LEU A 163 -13.56 -15.23 1.36
N ASN A 164 -14.12 -15.83 0.30
CA ASN A 164 -14.97 -15.18 -0.72
C ASN A 164 -16.23 -14.46 -0.18
N HIS A 165 -16.66 -14.77 1.04
CA HIS A 165 -17.81 -14.14 1.70
C HIS A 165 -17.43 -13.13 2.78
N LEU A 166 -16.13 -13.03 3.11
CA LEU A 166 -15.61 -12.08 4.07
C LEU A 166 -15.77 -10.67 3.51
N ASN A 167 -16.62 -9.88 4.17
CA ASN A 167 -16.93 -8.51 3.75
C ASN A 167 -16.51 -7.46 4.78
N PHE A 168 -15.99 -7.90 5.93
CA PHE A 168 -15.63 -7.00 7.03
C PHE A 168 -14.44 -7.50 7.83
N ILE A 169 -13.43 -6.63 7.96
CA ILE A 169 -12.31 -6.72 8.90
C ILE A 169 -12.29 -5.43 9.71
N GLY A 170 -12.57 -5.53 11.01
CA GLY A 170 -12.78 -4.33 11.84
C GLY A 170 -11.50 -3.57 12.21
N ARG A 171 -10.33 -4.20 12.11
CA ARG A 171 -9.03 -3.56 12.40
C ARG A 171 -8.02 -3.89 11.31
N ASP A 172 -7.30 -5.00 11.44
CA ASP A 172 -6.07 -5.20 10.69
C ASP A 172 -6.20 -6.37 9.71
N LEU A 173 -5.78 -6.18 8.46
CA LEU A 173 -5.48 -7.25 7.52
C LEU A 173 -3.96 -7.36 7.42
N SER A 174 -3.41 -8.49 7.87
CA SER A 174 -1.98 -8.78 7.80
C SER A 174 -1.72 -10.07 7.04
N LEU A 175 -1.08 -9.93 5.87
CA LEU A 175 -0.58 -11.03 5.06
C LEU A 175 0.94 -10.90 5.00
N SER A 176 1.65 -11.76 5.73
CA SER A 176 3.10 -11.65 5.86
C SER A 176 3.81 -12.98 5.73
N ASP A 177 4.97 -13.00 5.06
CA ASP A 177 5.80 -14.19 4.95
C ASP A 177 5.03 -15.39 4.36
N ASN A 178 4.14 -15.17 3.39
CA ASN A 178 3.46 -16.27 2.68
C ASN A 178 4.09 -16.40 1.30
N ASP A 179 5.22 -17.09 1.20
CA ASP A 179 6.09 -17.07 0.03
C ASP A 179 5.40 -17.45 -1.28
N LYS A 180 4.42 -18.36 -1.25
CA LYS A 180 3.67 -18.79 -2.44
C LYS A 180 2.36 -18.04 -2.70
N LEU A 181 1.98 -17.11 -1.83
CA LEU A 181 0.72 -16.37 -1.98
C LEU A 181 0.82 -15.43 -3.19
N ASP A 182 0.03 -15.70 -4.21
CA ASP A 182 0.00 -14.94 -5.47
C ASP A 182 -1.37 -14.34 -5.81
N ASP A 183 -2.43 -14.77 -5.10
CA ASP A 183 -3.81 -14.42 -5.41
C ASP A 183 -4.64 -14.01 -4.18
N LEU A 184 -5.10 -12.75 -4.19
CA LEU A 184 -5.97 -12.15 -3.16
C LEU A 184 -7.44 -12.06 -3.59
N THR A 185 -7.83 -12.57 -4.76
CA THR A 185 -9.18 -12.39 -5.36
C THR A 185 -10.32 -12.82 -4.45
N ALA A 186 -10.07 -13.72 -3.51
CA ALA A 186 -11.05 -14.12 -2.52
C ALA A 186 -11.50 -13.00 -1.57
N LEU A 187 -10.77 -11.88 -1.51
CA LEU A 187 -11.12 -10.72 -0.68
C LEU A 187 -12.05 -9.71 -1.39
N ILE A 188 -12.57 -10.02 -2.58
CA ILE A 188 -13.28 -9.06 -3.45
C ILE A 188 -14.47 -8.32 -2.80
N LYS A 189 -15.05 -8.88 -1.73
CA LYS A 189 -16.17 -8.27 -1.00
C LYS A 189 -15.74 -7.34 0.15
N LEU A 190 -14.46 -7.28 0.47
CA LEU A 190 -13.93 -6.45 1.54
C LEU A 190 -13.96 -4.98 1.12
N ARG A 191 -14.73 -4.16 1.85
CA ARG A 191 -14.91 -2.73 1.54
C ARG A 191 -14.04 -1.78 2.35
N GLU A 192 -13.68 -2.20 3.55
CA GLU A 192 -12.99 -1.35 4.52
C GLU A 192 -11.99 -2.20 5.31
N ILE A 193 -10.81 -1.63 5.54
CA ILE A 193 -9.82 -2.12 6.50
C ILE A 193 -9.74 -1.07 7.62
N GLY A 194 -10.35 -1.38 8.76
CA GLY A 194 -10.62 -0.37 9.79
C GLY A 194 -9.38 0.30 10.39
N GLN A 195 -8.21 -0.34 10.36
CA GLN A 195 -6.96 0.22 10.87
C GLN A 195 -5.78 -0.06 9.92
N LYS A 196 -5.26 -1.29 9.91
CA LYS A 196 -3.98 -1.58 9.26
C LYS A 196 -4.09 -2.53 8.07
N LEU A 197 -3.51 -2.16 6.93
CA LEU A 197 -3.16 -3.11 5.85
C LEU A 197 -1.66 -3.38 5.90
N THR A 198 -1.28 -4.65 6.05
CA THR A 198 0.11 -5.10 6.05
C THR A 198 0.30 -6.21 5.01
N LEU A 199 1.11 -5.93 3.99
CA LEU A 199 1.54 -6.90 2.97
C LEU A 199 3.07 -6.93 2.97
N ILE A 200 3.67 -7.94 3.62
CA ILE A 200 5.11 -7.99 3.84
C ILE A 200 5.66 -9.35 3.39
N ASN A 201 6.78 -9.38 2.66
CA ASN A 201 7.47 -10.62 2.31
C ASN A 201 6.54 -11.67 1.63
N ASN A 202 5.65 -11.26 0.70
CA ASN A 202 4.89 -12.21 -0.12
C ASN A 202 5.57 -12.32 -1.49
N SER A 203 6.49 -13.29 -1.60
CA SER A 203 7.47 -13.40 -2.68
C SER A 203 6.87 -13.54 -4.10
N LEU A 204 5.64 -14.05 -4.22
CA LEU A 204 4.93 -14.24 -5.50
C LEU A 204 3.76 -13.27 -5.75
N LEU A 205 3.48 -12.34 -4.83
CA LEU A 205 2.35 -11.42 -4.95
C LEU A 205 2.62 -10.31 -5.98
N ALA A 206 2.10 -10.48 -7.20
CA ALA A 206 2.37 -9.57 -8.33
C ALA A 206 1.45 -8.35 -8.43
N ASN A 207 0.24 -8.44 -7.87
CA ASN A 207 -0.75 -7.35 -7.83
C ASN A 207 -1.65 -7.53 -6.60
N LEU A 208 -2.59 -6.59 -6.40
CA LEU A 208 -3.51 -6.55 -5.26
C LEU A 208 -4.96 -6.84 -5.67
N SER A 209 -5.20 -7.43 -6.84
CA SER A 209 -6.54 -7.78 -7.32
C SER A 209 -7.24 -8.67 -6.30
N GLY A 210 -8.49 -8.33 -5.99
CA GLY A 210 -9.22 -8.84 -4.82
C GLY A 210 -9.42 -7.78 -3.73
N LEU A 211 -8.64 -6.70 -3.70
CA LEU A 211 -8.89 -5.56 -2.81
C LEU A 211 -9.71 -4.45 -3.48
N ASP A 212 -10.29 -4.71 -4.67
CA ASP A 212 -10.87 -3.69 -5.56
C ASP A 212 -11.99 -2.87 -4.93
N SER A 213 -12.66 -3.44 -3.93
CA SER A 213 -13.76 -2.81 -3.21
C SER A 213 -13.30 -1.95 -2.03
N VAL A 214 -12.01 -1.99 -1.65
CA VAL A 214 -11.48 -1.27 -0.49
C VAL A 214 -11.43 0.22 -0.78
N THR A 215 -12.20 1.01 -0.05
CA THR A 215 -12.28 2.46 -0.23
C THR A 215 -11.39 3.25 0.72
N SER A 216 -11.06 2.69 1.89
CA SER A 216 -10.26 3.36 2.91
C SER A 216 -9.46 2.39 3.78
N ILE A 217 -8.31 2.87 4.25
CA ILE A 217 -7.47 2.21 5.26
C ILE A 217 -7.33 3.17 6.44
N GLY A 218 -7.78 2.74 7.62
CA GLY A 218 -8.02 3.66 8.73
C GLY A 218 -6.79 4.33 9.33
N THR A 219 -5.64 3.64 9.44
CA THR A 219 -4.44 4.20 10.07
C THR A 219 -3.18 3.94 9.28
N PHE A 220 -2.86 2.69 8.96
CA PHE A 220 -1.52 2.34 8.50
C PHE A 220 -1.57 1.38 7.32
N MET A 221 -1.00 1.78 6.19
CA MET A 221 -0.79 0.93 5.03
C MET A 221 0.70 0.67 4.89
N SER A 222 1.09 -0.61 4.82
CA SER A 222 2.49 -1.00 4.70
C SER A 222 2.64 -2.15 3.74
N ILE A 223 3.34 -1.86 2.63
CA ILE A 223 3.62 -2.81 1.57
C ILE A 223 5.14 -2.85 1.43
N LEU A 224 5.74 -3.90 1.99
CA LEU A 224 7.19 -4.01 2.16
C LEU A 224 7.69 -5.33 1.58
N ASN A 225 8.84 -5.32 0.89
CA ASN A 225 9.51 -6.55 0.47
C ASN A 225 8.60 -7.52 -0.33
N ASN A 226 7.76 -7.03 -1.25
CA ASN A 226 7.04 -7.89 -2.19
C ASN A 226 7.77 -7.80 -3.54
N PRO A 227 8.77 -8.66 -3.80
CA PRO A 227 9.77 -8.44 -4.84
C PRO A 227 9.21 -8.46 -6.26
N VAL A 228 8.06 -9.10 -6.49
CA VAL A 228 7.41 -9.18 -7.81
C VAL A 228 6.21 -8.26 -7.98
N LEU A 229 5.83 -7.49 -6.95
CA LEU A 229 4.72 -6.54 -7.02
C LEU A 229 5.09 -5.41 -7.99
N GLN A 230 4.29 -5.22 -9.04
CA GLN A 230 4.59 -4.24 -10.09
C GLN A 230 3.87 -2.90 -9.93
N ASN A 231 2.69 -2.90 -9.31
CA ASN A 231 1.84 -1.73 -9.09
C ASN A 231 0.77 -2.06 -8.03
N PHE A 232 -0.21 -1.17 -7.85
CA PHE A 232 -1.29 -1.32 -6.86
C PHE A 232 -2.64 -1.62 -7.51
N GLN A 233 -2.66 -2.22 -8.71
CA GLN A 233 -3.89 -2.70 -9.33
C GLN A 233 -4.63 -3.60 -8.36
N GLY A 234 -5.91 -3.29 -8.13
CA GLY A 234 -6.70 -3.85 -7.05
C GLY A 234 -6.96 -2.88 -5.89
N LEU A 235 -6.34 -1.71 -5.82
CA LEU A 235 -6.70 -0.63 -4.88
C LEU A 235 -7.42 0.54 -5.56
N ASN A 236 -8.01 0.29 -6.73
CA ASN A 236 -8.57 1.30 -7.62
C ASN A 236 -9.64 2.20 -6.99
N GLN A 237 -10.24 1.81 -5.86
CA GLN A 237 -11.26 2.59 -5.14
C GLN A 237 -10.74 3.25 -3.85
N LEU A 238 -9.47 3.03 -3.49
CA LEU A 238 -8.86 3.55 -2.27
C LEU A 238 -8.73 5.07 -2.40
N SER A 239 -9.43 5.81 -1.54
CA SER A 239 -9.38 7.28 -1.52
C SER A 239 -8.56 7.86 -0.38
N GLN A 240 -8.32 7.07 0.69
CA GLN A 240 -7.65 7.56 1.88
C GLN A 240 -6.85 6.50 2.62
N VAL A 241 -5.66 6.90 3.08
CA VAL A 241 -4.91 6.24 4.16
C VAL A 241 -4.84 7.19 5.36
N GLY A 242 -5.32 6.76 6.53
CA GLY A 242 -5.61 7.71 7.62
C GLY A 242 -4.40 8.25 8.38
N ASN A 243 -3.24 7.61 8.35
CA ASN A 243 -2.02 8.13 8.99
C ASN A 243 -0.76 7.84 8.16
N ILE A 244 -0.24 6.62 8.17
CA ILE A 244 1.04 6.32 7.50
C ILE A 244 0.83 5.42 6.31
N MET A 245 1.44 5.76 5.19
CA MET A 245 1.60 4.91 4.02
C MET A 245 3.08 4.64 3.80
N ASN A 246 3.49 3.38 3.94
CA ASN A 246 4.88 2.94 3.81
C ASN A 246 5.05 1.93 2.68
N ILE A 247 5.71 2.35 1.62
CA ILE A 247 5.99 1.56 0.42
C ILE A 247 7.51 1.41 0.32
N ASN A 248 8.02 0.23 0.71
CA ASN A 248 9.45 0.01 0.85
C ASN A 248 9.91 -1.30 0.21
N ASP A 249 11.10 -1.30 -0.41
CA ASP A 249 11.80 -2.53 -0.84
C ASP A 249 10.96 -3.44 -1.76
N ASN A 250 10.03 -2.90 -2.56
CA ASN A 250 9.30 -3.67 -3.58
C ASN A 250 10.08 -3.61 -4.89
N ALA A 251 10.98 -4.58 -5.09
CA ALA A 251 12.05 -4.50 -6.08
C ALA A 251 11.56 -4.30 -7.53
N MET A 252 10.42 -4.88 -7.91
CA MET A 252 9.84 -4.76 -9.26
C MET A 252 8.72 -3.71 -9.38
N LEU A 253 8.45 -2.92 -8.34
CA LEU A 253 7.42 -1.87 -8.39
C LEU A 253 7.78 -0.85 -9.47
N GLU A 254 6.92 -0.64 -10.46
CA GLU A 254 7.17 0.23 -11.63
C GLU A 254 6.55 1.62 -11.47
N ASN A 255 5.34 1.68 -10.88
CA ASN A 255 4.56 2.90 -10.67
C ASN A 255 3.48 2.69 -9.59
N PHE A 256 2.64 3.70 -9.39
CA PHE A 256 1.53 3.70 -8.42
C PHE A 256 0.16 3.41 -9.06
N SER A 257 0.10 2.92 -10.31
CA SER A 257 -1.16 2.63 -10.99
C SER A 257 -2.07 1.75 -10.13
N GLY A 258 -3.35 2.10 -10.09
CA GLY A 258 -4.33 1.52 -9.19
C GLY A 258 -4.55 2.29 -7.90
N LEU A 259 -3.82 3.38 -7.66
CA LEU A 259 -4.10 4.36 -6.59
C LEU A 259 -4.70 5.66 -7.12
N ASP A 260 -5.24 5.64 -8.35
CA ASP A 260 -5.67 6.82 -9.08
C ASP A 260 -6.76 7.62 -8.33
N ASN A 261 -7.46 7.03 -7.36
CA ASN A 261 -8.48 7.69 -6.54
C ASN A 261 -7.97 8.18 -5.17
N LEU A 262 -6.71 7.92 -4.81
CA LEU A 262 -6.14 8.27 -3.52
C LEU A 262 -5.99 9.79 -3.42
N THR A 263 -6.75 10.44 -2.54
CA THR A 263 -6.70 11.90 -2.36
C THR A 263 -5.91 12.33 -1.14
N THR A 264 -5.77 11.47 -0.13
CA THR A 264 -5.23 11.86 1.17
C THR A 264 -4.43 10.77 1.87
N VAL A 265 -3.25 11.13 2.36
CA VAL A 265 -2.51 10.42 3.40
C VAL A 265 -2.51 11.27 4.66
N GLY A 266 -3.18 10.82 5.73
CA GLY A 266 -3.43 11.64 6.92
C GLY A 266 -2.21 11.88 7.83
N GLY A 267 -1.03 11.45 7.40
CA GLY A 267 0.24 11.56 8.13
C GLY A 267 1.41 11.38 7.16
N ASP A 268 2.30 10.42 7.41
CA ASP A 268 3.53 10.26 6.64
C ASP A 268 3.37 9.36 5.40
N LEU A 269 3.93 9.77 4.26
CA LEU A 269 4.14 8.97 3.05
C LEU A 269 5.63 8.66 2.86
N TYR A 270 5.97 7.37 2.93
CA TYR A 270 7.31 6.85 2.69
C TYR A 270 7.32 6.02 1.40
N ILE A 271 8.15 6.42 0.43
CA ILE A 271 8.41 5.72 -0.82
C ILE A 271 9.92 5.48 -0.89
N THR A 272 10.35 4.30 -0.43
CA THR A 272 11.78 4.01 -0.25
C THR A 272 12.25 2.72 -0.91
N ALA A 273 13.47 2.71 -1.44
CA ALA A 273 14.16 1.50 -1.92
C ALA A 273 13.38 0.65 -2.95
N ASN A 274 12.47 1.25 -3.72
CA ASN A 274 11.76 0.58 -4.81
C ASN A 274 12.57 0.76 -6.09
N ASN A 275 13.59 -0.09 -6.27
CA ASN A 275 14.64 0.13 -7.28
C ASN A 275 14.14 0.21 -8.74
N ASN A 276 13.01 -0.43 -9.07
CA ASN A 276 12.42 -0.40 -10.41
C ASN A 276 11.37 0.70 -10.62
N LEU A 277 11.10 1.53 -9.59
CA LEU A 277 10.08 2.56 -9.65
C LEU A 277 10.53 3.64 -10.65
N GLY A 278 9.83 3.75 -11.78
CA GLY A 278 10.15 4.68 -12.86
C GLY A 278 9.42 6.02 -12.75
N SER A 279 8.21 6.00 -12.21
CA SER A 279 7.39 7.18 -11.95
C SER A 279 6.50 6.97 -10.72
N VAL A 280 5.90 8.05 -10.24
CA VAL A 280 4.83 8.03 -9.22
C VAL A 280 3.44 8.22 -9.85
N ASP A 281 3.31 7.90 -11.14
CA ASP A 281 2.03 7.92 -11.85
C ASP A 281 1.06 6.92 -11.19
N GLY A 282 -0.21 7.28 -11.12
CA GLY A 282 -1.23 6.69 -10.25
C GLY A 282 -1.50 7.48 -8.97
N LEU A 283 -0.73 8.55 -8.67
CA LEU A 283 -0.98 9.46 -7.54
C LEU A 283 -1.61 10.81 -7.96
N GLU A 284 -2.12 10.92 -9.19
CA GLU A 284 -2.55 12.19 -9.83
C GLU A 284 -3.73 12.89 -9.13
N ASN A 285 -4.35 12.27 -8.13
CA ASN A 285 -5.41 12.88 -7.32
C ASN A 285 -4.99 13.12 -5.87
N LEU A 286 -3.76 12.74 -5.49
CA LEU A 286 -3.23 12.95 -4.15
C LEU A 286 -3.04 14.45 -3.94
N SER A 287 -3.83 15.01 -3.03
CA SER A 287 -3.84 16.46 -2.77
C SER A 287 -3.28 16.82 -1.40
N HIS A 288 -3.36 15.89 -0.44
CA HIS A 288 -2.95 16.17 0.94
C HIS A 288 -2.12 15.03 1.54
N ILE A 289 -0.99 15.41 2.10
CA ILE A 289 -0.22 14.64 3.07
C ILE A 289 -0.21 15.49 4.35
N ASN A 290 -0.39 14.88 5.53
CA ASN A 290 -0.46 15.63 6.81
C ASN A 290 0.71 15.24 7.74
N GLY A 291 1.90 15.08 7.17
CA GLY A 291 3.11 14.61 7.84
C GLY A 291 4.32 14.74 6.93
N ARG A 292 5.10 13.68 6.78
CA ARG A 292 6.34 13.68 5.98
C ARG A 292 6.10 13.12 4.59
N LEU A 293 6.75 13.69 3.57
CA LEU A 293 6.88 13.08 2.25
C LEU A 293 8.33 12.71 2.00
N TYR A 294 8.63 11.42 2.08
CA TYR A 294 9.97 10.87 1.88
C TYR A 294 10.01 10.02 0.62
N ILE A 295 10.78 10.44 -0.38
CA ILE A 295 11.01 9.73 -1.64
C ILE A 295 12.50 9.45 -1.71
N ASN A 296 12.93 8.28 -1.26
CA ASN A 296 14.35 7.97 -1.12
C ASN A 296 14.76 6.67 -1.81
N ASP A 297 15.99 6.60 -2.33
CA ASP A 297 16.57 5.34 -2.79
C ASP A 297 15.77 4.63 -3.90
N ASN A 298 14.98 5.37 -4.69
CA ASN A 298 14.27 4.82 -5.85
C ASN A 298 15.15 5.06 -7.09
N LEU A 299 16.10 4.17 -7.31
CA LEU A 299 17.22 4.40 -8.23
C LEU A 299 16.81 4.70 -9.68
N LEU A 300 15.68 4.16 -10.14
CA LEU A 300 15.14 4.35 -11.50
C LEU A 300 14.08 5.45 -11.61
N LEU A 301 13.73 6.14 -10.52
CA LEU A 301 12.68 7.14 -10.52
C LEU A 301 13.08 8.34 -11.37
N ALA A 302 12.35 8.57 -12.46
CA ALA A 302 12.70 9.54 -13.49
C ALA A 302 11.91 10.85 -13.39
N ASN A 303 10.71 10.83 -12.81
CA ASN A 303 9.85 12.01 -12.67
C ASN A 303 8.97 11.93 -11.41
N LEU A 304 8.37 13.06 -11.05
CA LEU A 304 7.42 13.20 -9.94
C LEU A 304 6.06 13.72 -10.43
N THR A 305 5.74 13.58 -11.73
CA THR A 305 4.58 14.25 -12.34
C THR A 305 3.25 13.77 -11.79
N GLY A 306 3.17 12.54 -11.30
CA GLY A 306 2.01 12.02 -10.58
C GLY A 306 1.67 12.77 -9.29
N LEU A 307 2.55 13.64 -8.77
CA LEU A 307 2.27 14.46 -7.58
C LEU A 307 1.77 15.87 -7.91
N ASN A 308 1.50 16.18 -9.18
CA ASN A 308 1.15 17.54 -9.62
C ASN A 308 -0.09 18.13 -8.91
N THR A 309 -0.97 17.34 -8.30
CA THR A 309 -2.11 17.84 -7.52
C THR A 309 -1.84 18.04 -6.03
N LEU A 310 -0.65 17.66 -5.54
CA LEU A 310 -0.31 17.72 -4.13
C LEU A 310 -0.21 19.17 -3.66
N GLN A 311 -1.08 19.56 -2.74
CA GLN A 311 -1.22 20.93 -2.22
C GLN A 311 -0.53 21.11 -0.88
N GLU A 312 -0.56 20.11 0.01
CA GLU A 312 -0.01 20.24 1.35
C GLU A 312 0.70 18.96 1.80
N ILE A 313 1.79 19.13 2.57
CA ILE A 313 2.49 18.04 3.27
C ILE A 313 2.43 18.20 4.79
N ASN A 314 2.42 19.44 5.30
CA ASN A 314 2.40 19.75 6.73
C ASN A 314 3.56 19.11 7.53
N GLY A 315 4.73 18.95 6.89
CA GLY A 315 5.92 18.35 7.49
C GLY A 315 7.15 18.38 6.58
N GLU A 316 8.06 17.42 6.73
CA GLU A 316 9.33 17.42 6.00
C GLU A 316 9.16 16.85 4.58
N LEU A 317 9.70 17.57 3.59
CA LEU A 317 9.88 17.07 2.23
C LEU A 317 11.32 16.59 2.05
N ARG A 318 11.49 15.29 1.81
CA ARG A 318 12.79 14.64 1.65
C ARG A 318 12.85 13.87 0.35
N ILE A 319 13.83 14.21 -0.49
CA ILE A 319 14.12 13.55 -1.77
C ILE A 319 15.60 13.16 -1.76
N LEU A 320 15.89 11.89 -1.54
CA LEU A 320 17.27 11.40 -1.44
C LEU A 320 17.59 10.28 -2.44
N ARG A 321 18.76 10.35 -3.07
CA ARG A 321 19.33 9.22 -3.83
C ARG A 321 18.38 8.64 -4.91
N ASN A 322 17.67 9.50 -5.64
CA ASN A 322 16.86 9.13 -6.80
C ASN A 322 17.66 9.44 -8.07
N ASN A 323 18.59 8.55 -8.43
CA ASN A 323 19.67 8.84 -9.37
C ASN A 323 19.23 9.13 -10.82
N GLN A 324 18.04 8.67 -11.23
CA GLN A 324 17.49 8.99 -12.56
C GLN A 324 16.67 10.28 -12.61
N LEU A 325 16.33 10.87 -11.46
CA LEU A 325 15.48 12.06 -11.40
C LEU A 325 16.23 13.25 -11.98
N THR A 326 15.65 13.92 -12.98
CA THR A 326 16.27 15.08 -13.65
C THR A 326 15.67 16.41 -13.24
N THR A 327 14.42 16.38 -12.79
CA THR A 327 13.63 17.56 -12.41
C THR A 327 12.75 17.29 -11.20
N LEU A 328 12.37 18.35 -10.47
CA LEU A 328 11.35 18.32 -9.41
C LEU A 328 9.92 18.61 -9.90
N ASN A 329 9.69 18.68 -11.20
CA ASN A 329 8.37 18.92 -11.78
C ASN A 329 7.31 17.96 -11.21
N GLY A 330 6.15 18.51 -10.91
CA GLY A 330 5.08 17.81 -10.19
C GLY A 330 5.01 18.20 -8.72
N LEU A 331 5.97 18.96 -8.19
CA LEU A 331 5.91 19.50 -6.82
C LEU A 331 5.44 20.95 -6.77
N ASP A 332 5.11 21.57 -7.91
CA ASP A 332 4.83 23.00 -8.08
C ASP A 332 3.68 23.53 -7.20
N ASN A 333 2.68 22.68 -6.96
CA ASN A 333 1.43 23.06 -6.29
C ASN A 333 1.44 22.96 -4.77
N ILE A 334 2.55 22.49 -4.17
CA ILE A 334 2.68 22.40 -2.72
C ILE A 334 2.76 23.81 -2.12
N ASP A 335 1.92 24.12 -1.12
CA ASP A 335 2.03 25.32 -0.31
C ASP A 335 3.40 25.31 0.41
N PRO A 336 4.29 26.27 0.10
CA PRO A 336 5.59 26.39 0.75
C PRO A 336 5.50 26.48 2.28
N ALA A 337 4.42 27.04 2.82
CA ALA A 337 4.22 27.15 4.27
C ALA A 337 3.93 25.80 4.95
N SER A 338 3.46 24.81 4.18
CA SER A 338 3.24 23.45 4.68
C SER A 338 4.53 22.63 4.78
N ILE A 339 5.63 23.09 4.17
CA ILE A 339 6.94 22.45 4.26
C ILE A 339 7.64 22.97 5.52
N THR A 340 8.04 22.07 6.41
CA THR A 340 8.75 22.44 7.66
C THR A 340 10.26 22.31 7.55
N ASN A 341 10.73 21.41 6.69
CA ASN A 341 12.14 21.18 6.39
C ASN A 341 12.26 20.59 4.98
N LEU A 342 13.27 21.03 4.24
CA LEU A 342 13.57 20.56 2.89
C LEU A 342 14.93 19.84 2.88
N LEU A 343 14.95 18.60 2.42
CA LEU A 343 16.17 17.83 2.22
C LEU A 343 16.20 17.25 0.81
N ILE A 344 17.09 17.74 -0.05
CA ILE A 344 17.28 17.24 -1.42
C ILE A 344 18.74 16.86 -1.60
N SER A 345 19.05 15.57 -1.72
CA SER A 345 20.46 15.17 -1.82
C SER A 345 20.72 13.84 -2.51
N GLY A 346 21.85 13.74 -3.19
CA GLY A 346 22.34 12.48 -3.75
C GLY A 346 21.64 12.06 -5.05
N SER A 347 20.83 12.92 -5.67
CA SER A 347 20.18 12.65 -6.95
C SER A 347 21.06 13.15 -8.09
N SER A 348 21.99 12.30 -8.56
CA SER A 348 23.11 12.70 -9.43
C SER A 348 22.73 13.31 -10.80
N LYS A 349 21.48 13.11 -11.27
CA LYS A 349 20.98 13.68 -12.53
C LYS A 349 20.05 14.88 -12.34
N LEU A 350 19.74 15.24 -11.10
CA LEU A 350 18.78 16.28 -10.79
C LEU A 350 19.45 17.64 -11.00
N SER A 351 19.09 18.32 -12.09
CA SER A 351 19.65 19.64 -12.46
C SER A 351 18.58 20.74 -12.56
N VAL A 352 17.29 20.38 -12.49
CA VAL A 352 16.16 21.32 -12.53
C VAL A 352 15.34 21.22 -11.24
N CYS A 353 15.53 22.17 -10.32
CA CYS A 353 14.86 22.16 -9.01
C CYS A 353 14.02 23.40 -8.73
N GLY A 354 14.04 24.38 -9.64
CA GLY A 354 13.37 25.67 -9.52
C GLY A 354 11.85 25.60 -9.72
N VAL A 355 11.18 24.64 -9.09
CA VAL A 355 9.72 24.55 -9.07
C VAL A 355 9.13 25.56 -8.09
N LYS A 356 7.92 26.04 -8.36
CA LYS A 356 7.29 27.17 -7.65
C LYS A 356 7.32 27.02 -6.13
N SER A 357 6.90 25.86 -5.63
CA SER A 357 6.84 25.55 -4.20
C SER A 357 8.21 25.65 -3.52
N ILE A 358 9.22 25.04 -4.13
CA ILE A 358 10.60 25.02 -3.62
C ILE A 358 11.22 26.41 -3.68
N CYS A 359 11.03 27.14 -4.78
CA CYS A 359 11.52 28.51 -4.91
C CYS A 359 10.97 29.42 -3.81
N LYS A 360 9.65 29.40 -3.60
CA LYS A 360 8.99 30.18 -2.57
C LYS A 360 9.41 29.78 -1.16
N PHE A 361 9.63 28.48 -0.91
CA PHE A 361 10.16 28.01 0.36
C PHE A 361 11.58 28.55 0.63
N LEU A 362 12.44 28.59 -0.39
CA LEU A 362 13.82 29.04 -0.27
C LEU A 362 14.01 30.56 -0.22
N GLU A 363 13.04 31.35 -0.67
CA GLU A 363 13.03 32.83 -0.53
C GLU A 363 13.15 33.27 0.93
N THR A 364 12.69 32.44 1.88
CA THR A 364 12.80 32.72 3.32
C THR A 364 14.11 32.15 3.87
N PRO A 365 15.14 32.97 4.20
CA PRO A 365 16.47 32.47 4.55
C PRO A 365 16.52 31.60 5.80
N THR A 366 15.57 31.77 6.71
CA THR A 366 15.44 31.01 7.96
C THR A 366 14.83 29.63 7.78
N ASN A 367 14.19 29.35 6.64
CA ASN A 367 13.65 28.03 6.35
C ASN A 367 14.79 27.01 6.27
N LEU A 368 14.59 25.88 6.96
CA LEU A 368 15.57 24.80 7.01
C LEU A 368 15.58 24.08 5.65
N ALA A 369 16.71 24.17 4.96
CA ALA A 369 16.93 23.53 3.67
C ALA A 369 18.35 23.01 3.58
N SER A 370 18.50 21.73 3.31
CA SER A 370 19.78 21.10 2.98
C SER A 370 19.71 20.54 1.56
N ILE A 371 20.54 21.09 0.68
CA ILE A 371 20.59 20.75 -0.74
C ILE A 371 22.06 20.49 -1.07
N SER A 372 22.40 19.27 -1.49
CA SER A 372 23.79 18.87 -1.76
C SER A 372 23.90 17.55 -2.50
N SER A 373 25.04 17.30 -3.15
CA SER A 373 25.33 16.08 -3.90
C SER A 373 24.33 15.79 -5.03
N ASN A 374 23.84 16.83 -5.72
CA ASN A 374 23.01 16.72 -6.92
C ASN A 374 23.76 17.24 -8.15
N ALA A 375 23.13 17.28 -9.32
CA ALA A 375 23.76 17.90 -10.48
C ALA A 375 23.77 19.43 -10.35
N SER A 376 24.66 20.07 -11.12
CA SER A 376 24.75 21.54 -11.21
C SER A 376 23.38 22.15 -11.52
N GLY A 377 23.02 23.21 -10.80
CA GLY A 377 21.69 23.82 -10.82
C GLY A 377 20.81 23.41 -9.62
N CYS A 378 21.19 22.32 -8.95
CA CYS A 378 20.51 21.75 -7.79
C CYS A 378 21.46 21.32 -6.68
N ASP A 379 22.75 21.66 -6.72
CA ASP A 379 23.74 21.12 -5.78
C ASP A 379 23.88 21.98 -4.50
N SER A 380 23.20 23.12 -4.44
CA SER A 380 23.15 23.95 -3.25
C SER A 380 21.92 24.83 -3.21
N ARG A 381 21.58 25.36 -2.02
CA ARG A 381 20.53 26.37 -1.87
C ARG A 381 20.75 27.57 -2.80
N ALA A 382 22.00 28.02 -2.93
CA ALA A 382 22.33 29.17 -3.76
C ALA A 382 22.08 28.87 -5.25
N GLU A 383 22.46 27.68 -5.73
CA GLU A 383 22.17 27.25 -7.10
C GLU A 383 20.67 27.17 -7.38
N VAL A 384 19.89 26.59 -6.46
CA VAL A 384 18.44 26.51 -6.64
C VAL A 384 17.83 27.92 -6.64
N ILE A 385 18.21 28.82 -5.73
CA ILE A 385 17.74 30.21 -5.75
C ILE A 385 18.14 30.91 -7.06
N VAL A 386 19.34 30.66 -7.59
CA VAL A 386 19.74 31.17 -8.89
C VAL A 386 18.83 30.59 -9.98
N SER A 387 18.51 29.30 -9.97
CA SER A 387 17.56 28.69 -10.91
C SER A 387 16.16 29.30 -10.81
N CYS A 388 15.70 29.62 -9.59
CA CYS A 388 14.46 30.36 -9.34
C CYS A 388 14.50 31.81 -9.85
N SER A 389 15.71 32.37 -9.98
CA SER A 389 15.99 33.73 -10.47
C SER A 389 16.46 33.76 -11.93
N MET A 390 16.61 32.59 -12.57
CA MET A 390 16.80 32.48 -14.01
C MET A 390 15.46 32.67 -14.76
N CYS A 391 14.35 32.62 -14.03
CA CYS A 391 13.17 33.42 -14.35
C CYS A 391 13.58 34.89 -14.37
N PRO A 392 13.50 35.62 -15.50
CA PRO A 392 13.77 37.04 -15.48
C PRO A 392 12.88 37.70 -14.40
N ASN A 393 13.36 38.75 -13.73
CA ASN A 393 12.51 39.60 -12.89
C ASN A 393 11.49 40.30 -13.81
N CYS A 394 10.46 39.57 -14.21
CA CYS A 394 9.37 40.03 -15.03
C CYS A 394 8.46 40.82 -14.10
N PHE A 395 8.71 42.12 -13.99
CA PHE A 395 7.92 43.02 -13.15
C PHE A 395 6.43 43.02 -13.53
N ILE A 396 6.06 42.48 -14.70
CA ILE A 396 4.71 42.19 -15.15
C ILE A 396 4.77 40.96 -16.08
N ALA A 397 4.38 39.77 -15.61
CA ALA A 397 4.18 38.62 -16.50
C ALA A 397 2.86 38.82 -17.26
N GLN A 398 2.90 38.74 -18.60
CA GLN A 398 1.74 38.91 -19.46
C GLN A 398 1.45 37.63 -20.22
N THR A 399 0.17 37.30 -20.40
CA THR A 399 -0.23 36.17 -21.24
C THR A 399 -0.07 36.53 -22.72
N ASN A 400 0.68 35.71 -23.44
CA ASN A 400 0.87 35.81 -24.88
C ASN A 400 0.27 34.57 -25.56
N ALA A 401 -1.02 34.63 -25.87
CA ALA A 401 -1.76 33.53 -26.44
C ALA A 401 -1.63 33.51 -27.97
N TRP A 402 -1.59 32.31 -28.56
CA TRP A 402 -1.65 32.17 -30.01
C TRP A 402 -3.06 32.48 -30.53
N ILE A 403 -3.16 33.53 -31.34
CA ILE A 403 -4.39 33.98 -32.04
C ILE A 403 -4.29 33.79 -33.56
N GLY A 404 -3.21 33.16 -34.02
CA GLY A 404 -2.95 32.87 -35.42
C GLY A 404 -3.78 31.72 -36.01
N PRO A 405 -3.40 31.27 -37.23
CA PRO A 405 -4.07 30.16 -37.92
C PRO A 405 -4.02 28.86 -37.11
N ASP A 406 -4.88 27.91 -37.47
CA ASP A 406 -4.97 26.59 -36.81
C ASP A 406 -3.69 25.78 -36.95
N VAL A 407 -2.95 25.95 -38.06
CA VAL A 407 -1.60 25.42 -38.25
C VAL A 407 -0.70 26.60 -38.58
N GLY A 408 0.40 26.77 -37.84
CA GLY A 408 1.31 27.89 -38.06
C GLY A 408 2.70 27.69 -37.48
N ASN A 409 3.59 28.63 -37.76
CA ASN A 409 4.97 28.64 -37.28
C ASN A 409 5.16 29.73 -36.22
N TRP A 410 5.80 29.38 -35.09
CA TRP A 410 5.99 30.25 -33.92
C TRP A 410 6.53 31.63 -34.28
N ASN A 411 7.53 31.70 -35.17
CA ASN A 411 8.22 32.92 -35.56
C ASN A 411 7.73 33.46 -36.93
N GLN A 412 6.56 33.02 -37.42
CA GLN A 412 6.05 33.40 -38.74
C GLN A 412 5.59 34.86 -38.80
N ASP A 413 4.70 35.27 -37.89
CA ASP A 413 4.14 36.61 -37.82
C ASP A 413 3.83 36.96 -36.36
N ALA A 414 4.37 38.08 -35.89
CA ALA A 414 4.18 38.54 -34.51
C ALA A 414 2.72 38.90 -34.20
N SER A 415 1.89 39.20 -35.21
CA SER A 415 0.46 39.45 -35.04
C SER A 415 -0.35 38.18 -34.74
N PHE A 416 0.25 36.99 -34.87
CA PHE A 416 -0.36 35.73 -34.44
C PHE A 416 -0.28 35.50 -32.94
N TRP A 417 0.33 36.43 -32.22
CA TRP A 417 0.48 36.44 -30.78
C TRP A 417 -0.37 37.57 -30.20
N SER A 418 -1.09 37.31 -29.09
CA SER A 418 -2.08 38.24 -28.53
C SER A 418 -1.49 39.59 -28.08
N THR A 419 -0.18 39.63 -27.81
CA THR A 419 0.55 40.87 -27.47
C THR A 419 0.98 41.65 -28.71
N GLY A 420 0.81 41.09 -29.91
CA GLY A 420 1.36 41.62 -31.17
C GLY A 420 2.87 41.46 -31.29
N ALA A 421 3.51 40.67 -30.42
CA ALA A 421 4.93 40.40 -30.37
C ALA A 421 5.20 38.90 -30.18
N PHE A 422 6.31 38.40 -30.73
CA PHE A 422 6.75 37.04 -30.44
C PHE A 422 7.00 36.86 -28.94
N PRO A 423 6.67 35.69 -28.37
CA PRO A 423 6.94 35.40 -26.97
C PRO A 423 8.40 35.63 -26.60
N ILE A 424 8.59 36.31 -25.48
CA ILE A 424 9.90 36.52 -24.86
C ILE A 424 9.98 35.78 -23.53
N ALA A 425 11.17 35.80 -22.90
CA ALA A 425 11.44 35.16 -21.61
C ALA A 425 10.47 35.51 -20.46
N CYS A 426 9.69 36.59 -20.59
CA CYS A 426 8.70 37.07 -19.62
C CYS A 426 7.23 36.80 -19.98
N ASP A 427 6.96 36.17 -21.13
CA ASP A 427 5.59 35.91 -21.58
C ASP A 427 5.10 34.53 -21.13
N MET A 428 3.90 34.49 -20.54
CA MET A 428 3.16 33.25 -20.30
C MET A 428 2.48 32.84 -21.61
N VAL A 429 3.05 31.88 -22.32
CA VAL A 429 2.52 31.42 -23.60
C VAL A 429 1.31 30.52 -23.39
N SER A 430 0.27 30.70 -24.20
CA SER A 430 -0.89 29.81 -24.25
C SER A 430 -1.13 29.40 -25.70
N ILE A 431 -1.25 28.09 -25.93
CA ILE A 431 -1.61 27.49 -27.22
C ILE A 431 -3.02 26.91 -27.10
N PRO A 432 -4.04 27.57 -27.68
CA PRO A 432 -5.43 27.14 -27.56
C PRO A 432 -5.74 25.81 -28.24
N SER A 433 -6.81 25.15 -27.80
CA SER A 433 -7.30 23.91 -28.40
C SER A 433 -7.48 24.02 -29.92
N GLY A 434 -7.12 22.97 -30.65
CA GLY A 434 -7.21 22.91 -32.11
C GLY A 434 -6.11 23.66 -32.87
N LYS A 435 -5.14 24.27 -32.16
CA LYS A 435 -3.96 24.90 -32.75
C LYS A 435 -2.78 23.92 -32.82
N SER A 436 -2.00 23.97 -33.89
CA SER A 436 -0.76 23.24 -34.09
C SER A 436 0.34 24.19 -34.51
N ILE A 437 1.19 24.56 -33.56
CA ILE A 437 2.31 25.49 -33.76
C ILE A 437 3.60 24.70 -33.95
N THR A 438 4.41 25.08 -34.93
CA THR A 438 5.72 24.47 -35.17
C THR A 438 6.83 25.51 -34.98
N LEU A 439 7.89 25.13 -34.27
CA LEU A 439 9.18 25.83 -34.32
C LEU A 439 9.99 25.20 -35.46
N GLU A 440 10.23 25.94 -36.53
CA GLU A 440 10.91 25.46 -37.74
C GLU A 440 12.43 25.44 -37.60
N ALA A 441 13.09 24.61 -38.41
CA ALA A 441 14.53 24.36 -38.32
C ALA A 441 15.37 25.65 -38.27
N GLY A 442 16.26 25.73 -37.27
CA GLY A 442 17.14 26.88 -37.05
C GLY A 442 16.49 28.06 -36.31
N GLN A 443 15.20 27.98 -35.96
CA GLN A 443 14.54 29.01 -35.16
C GLN A 443 14.82 28.82 -33.66
N MET A 444 14.70 29.94 -32.95
CA MET A 444 14.74 30.00 -31.50
C MET A 444 13.44 30.60 -30.98
N ALA A 445 12.94 30.04 -29.89
CA ALA A 445 11.79 30.54 -29.17
C ALA A 445 12.07 30.47 -27.67
N GLU A 446 11.53 31.43 -26.93
CA GLU A 446 11.61 31.44 -25.49
C GLU A 446 10.30 31.95 -24.88
N CYS A 447 10.00 31.49 -23.67
CA CYS A 447 8.84 31.95 -22.94
C CYS A 447 9.07 31.84 -21.43
N PHE A 448 8.30 32.60 -20.66
CA PHE A 448 8.26 32.45 -19.21
C PHE A 448 7.68 31.08 -18.87
N THR A 449 6.45 30.80 -19.27
CA THR A 449 5.77 29.50 -19.17
C THR A 449 5.09 29.18 -20.50
N ILE A 450 4.72 27.92 -20.72
CA ILE A 450 3.90 27.52 -21.88
C ILE A 450 2.78 26.59 -21.43
N ASP A 451 1.55 26.94 -21.75
CA ASP A 451 0.34 26.14 -21.56
C ASP A 451 -0.15 25.65 -22.93
N ILE A 452 -0.34 24.34 -23.08
CA ILE A 452 -0.80 23.70 -24.32
C ILE A 452 -2.13 23.05 -24.01
N GLU A 453 -3.23 23.68 -24.45
CA GLU A 453 -4.56 23.21 -24.14
C GLU A 453 -4.85 21.84 -24.78
N THR A 454 -5.83 21.11 -24.22
CA THR A 454 -6.24 19.81 -24.73
C THR A 454 -6.60 19.88 -26.22
N GLY A 455 -5.96 19.04 -27.04
CA GLY A 455 -6.16 19.00 -28.49
C GLY A 455 -5.31 20.00 -29.29
N ALA A 456 -4.45 20.78 -28.63
CA ALA A 456 -3.41 21.58 -29.29
C ALA A 456 -2.10 20.79 -29.45
N GLN A 457 -1.20 21.28 -30.31
CA GLN A 457 0.12 20.71 -30.55
C GLN A 457 1.18 21.81 -30.60
N PHE A 458 2.34 21.54 -29.98
CA PHE A 458 3.57 22.30 -30.18
C PHE A 458 4.66 21.35 -30.69
N ASN A 459 5.09 21.57 -31.93
CA ASN A 459 6.05 20.72 -32.62
C ASN A 459 7.38 21.45 -32.76
N THR A 460 8.50 20.73 -32.72
CA THR A 460 9.84 21.27 -32.99
C THR A 460 10.49 20.51 -34.14
N GLN A 461 11.24 21.21 -34.99
CA GLN A 461 12.05 20.60 -36.04
C GLN A 461 13.51 20.45 -35.59
N ILE A 462 14.31 19.75 -36.40
CA ILE A 462 15.72 19.56 -36.09
C ILE A 462 16.45 20.91 -36.03
N ASN A 463 17.40 21.05 -35.11
CA ASN A 463 18.20 22.27 -34.89
C ASN A 463 17.41 23.51 -34.42
N THR A 464 16.31 23.33 -33.70
CA THR A 464 15.65 24.43 -32.99
C THR A 464 16.10 24.55 -31.55
N VAL A 465 15.98 25.75 -30.97
CA VAL A 465 16.16 25.97 -29.52
C VAL A 465 14.87 26.52 -28.95
N PHE A 466 14.25 25.78 -28.02
CA PHE A 466 13.11 26.26 -27.25
C PHE A 466 13.47 26.32 -25.78
N THR A 467 13.42 27.52 -25.20
CA THR A 467 13.79 27.78 -23.81
C THR A 467 12.57 28.20 -23.01
N VAL A 468 12.17 27.38 -22.04
CA VAL A 468 11.15 27.77 -21.05
C VAL A 468 11.89 28.20 -19.79
N HIS A 469 11.75 29.46 -19.42
CA HIS A 469 12.50 30.06 -18.30
C HIS A 469 11.92 29.67 -16.94
N CYS A 470 10.63 29.35 -16.87
CA CYS A 470 9.91 28.93 -15.67
C CYS A 470 8.82 27.90 -16.04
N GLN A 471 8.62 26.86 -15.25
CA GLN A 471 7.40 26.05 -15.38
C GLN A 471 6.41 26.48 -14.30
N ASN A 472 5.14 26.60 -14.72
CA ASN A 472 4.04 27.14 -13.91
C ASN A 472 3.66 26.16 -12.79
#